data_AF-A0AA42X2W0-F1
#
_entry.id   AF-A0AA42X2W0-F1
#
_cell.length_a   1.000
_cell.length_b   1.000
_cell.length_c   1.000
_cell.angle_alpha   90.00
_cell.angle_beta   90.00
_cell.angle_gamma   90.00
#
_symmetry.space_group_name_H-M   'P 1'
#
loop_
_entity.id
_entity.type
_entity.pdbx_description
1 polymer ?
#
loop_
_entity_poly.entity_id
_entity_poly.type
_entity_poly.pdbx_seq_one_letter_code
_entity_poly.pdbx_strand_id
1 'polypeptide(L)'
;MSAMSQLKHQGNVISLEAVSGETALLSALNRLPSYLGKVQGIFADQLGRTMRTMLDFAASFTNSSRRLRRLDYARYRDTKVQVPQGLKTDMLSYVKVLGSATETVTKVDREVIEPLLAWLNSNLGRPEDLRSLTGGISVAGFKPINSEAVLKTIDACFSTDGRQEAMVPYGQAIKRSADWDEIDKVSADIRRAFSPALHKNIQAKMGDLQVTLDTLIIRLTKDPARYSPNAKVLKEIVDSAYQAAEAIELYGILRHRYQEFEHSVEQIGKDLDK
;
A
#
# COMPACT_ATOMS: atom_id res chain seq x y z
N MET A 1 -16.53 4.41 -8.69
CA MET A 1 -16.07 4.70 -7.31
C MET A 1 -15.20 3.54 -6.86
N SER A 2 -13.96 3.79 -6.43
CA SER A 2 -13.10 2.72 -5.89
C SER A 2 -13.64 2.22 -4.54
N ALA A 3 -13.32 0.97 -4.17
CA ALA A 3 -13.71 0.39 -2.87
C ALA A 3 -13.26 1.27 -1.68
N MET A 4 -12.16 1.99 -1.84
CA MET A 4 -11.60 2.87 -0.82
C MET A 4 -12.31 4.23 -0.72
N SER A 5 -12.83 4.77 -1.82
CA SER A 5 -13.73 5.93 -1.77
C SER A 5 -15.02 5.63 -1.01
N GLN A 6 -15.54 4.39 -1.13
CA GLN A 6 -16.71 3.94 -0.37
C GLN A 6 -16.38 3.71 1.11
N LEU A 7 -15.21 3.17 1.43
CA LEU A 7 -14.71 3.04 2.81
C LEU A 7 -14.46 4.40 3.46
N LYS A 8 -13.84 5.35 2.76
CA LYS A 8 -13.65 6.72 3.27
C LYS A 8 -14.98 7.37 3.64
N HIS A 9 -15.99 7.21 2.77
CA HIS A 9 -17.32 7.74 3.00
C HIS A 9 -18.02 7.03 4.17
N GLN A 10 -17.91 5.70 4.28
CA GLN A 10 -18.48 4.94 5.40
C GLN A 10 -17.81 5.24 6.73
N GLY A 11 -16.48 5.39 6.77
CA GLY A 11 -15.74 5.82 7.95
C GLY A 11 -16.17 7.21 8.41
N ASN A 12 -16.27 8.17 7.48
CA ASN A 12 -16.75 9.52 7.77
C ASN A 12 -18.20 9.53 8.33
N VAL A 13 -19.09 8.70 7.79
CA VAL A 13 -20.47 8.57 8.28
C VAL A 13 -20.49 7.98 9.70
N ILE A 14 -19.73 6.92 9.96
CA ILE A 14 -19.63 6.29 11.30
C ILE A 14 -19.02 7.27 12.31
N SER A 15 -17.99 8.01 11.93
CA SER A 15 -17.35 9.02 12.77
C SER A 15 -18.28 10.22 13.07
N LEU A 16 -19.11 10.62 12.11
CA LEU A 16 -20.13 11.66 12.31
C LEU A 16 -21.28 11.17 13.21
N GLU A 17 -21.75 9.94 13.00
CA GLU A 17 -22.78 9.31 13.82
C GLU A 17 -22.32 9.09 15.26
N ALA A 18 -21.04 8.74 15.47
CA ALA A 18 -20.46 8.61 16.80
C ALA A 18 -20.51 9.90 17.64
N VAL A 19 -20.44 11.07 17.00
CA VAL A 19 -20.41 12.39 17.66
C VAL A 19 -21.82 13.00 17.80
N SER A 20 -22.83 12.44 17.14
CA SER A 20 -24.16 13.05 16.98
C SER A 20 -25.18 12.69 18.07
N GLY A 21 -24.81 11.95 19.12
CA GLY A 21 -25.67 11.61 20.27
C GLY A 21 -25.73 10.10 20.57
N GLU A 22 -26.38 9.73 21.68
CA GLU A 22 -26.33 8.36 22.24
C GLU A 22 -26.97 7.28 21.33
N THR A 23 -28.07 7.62 20.65
CA THR A 23 -28.70 6.75 19.64
C THR A 23 -27.89 6.64 18.35
N ALA A 24 -27.19 7.70 17.96
CA ALA A 24 -26.31 7.72 16.79
C ALA A 24 -25.00 6.94 17.06
N LEU A 25 -24.48 7.01 18.29
CA LEU A 25 -23.36 6.19 18.77
C LEU A 25 -23.68 4.70 18.70
N LEU A 26 -24.88 4.28 19.13
CA LEU A 26 -25.32 2.88 19.01
C LEU A 26 -25.44 2.43 17.55
N SER A 27 -25.87 3.31 16.64
CA SER A 27 -25.89 3.01 15.20
C SER A 27 -24.47 2.88 14.61
N ALA A 28 -23.55 3.76 14.99
CA ALA A 28 -22.15 3.72 14.61
C ALA A 28 -21.47 2.42 15.11
N LEU A 29 -21.73 2.04 16.37
CA LEU A 29 -21.25 0.79 16.96
C LEU A 29 -21.77 -0.45 16.22
N ASN A 30 -23.02 -0.43 15.74
CA ASN A 30 -23.58 -1.52 14.94
C ASN A 30 -23.04 -1.59 13.50
N ARG A 31 -22.52 -0.48 12.96
CA ARG A 31 -21.95 -0.39 11.61
C ARG A 31 -20.44 -0.66 11.56
N LEU A 32 -19.74 -0.41 12.67
CA LEU A 32 -18.32 -0.67 12.86
C LEU A 32 -17.89 -2.07 12.40
N PRO A 33 -18.64 -3.16 12.73
CA PRO A 33 -18.25 -4.51 12.34
C PRO A 33 -18.27 -4.70 10.82
N SER A 34 -19.26 -4.14 10.13
CA SER A 34 -19.37 -4.21 8.66
C SER A 34 -18.31 -3.37 7.95
N TYR A 35 -17.90 -2.26 8.57
CA TYR A 35 -16.86 -1.38 8.07
C TYR A 35 -15.48 -2.02 8.21
N LEU A 36 -15.17 -2.50 9.40
CA LEU A 36 -13.92 -3.20 9.68
C LEU A 36 -13.81 -4.51 8.88
N GLY A 37 -14.92 -5.24 8.68
CA GLY A 37 -14.95 -6.42 7.80
C GLY A 37 -14.61 -6.12 6.33
N LYS A 38 -14.93 -4.93 5.82
CA LYS A 38 -14.54 -4.52 4.46
C LYS A 38 -13.07 -4.13 4.37
N VAL A 39 -12.58 -3.43 5.40
CA VAL A 39 -11.15 -3.14 5.57
C VAL A 39 -10.35 -4.46 5.61
N GLN A 40 -10.85 -5.46 6.34
CA GLN A 40 -10.30 -6.83 6.39
C GLN A 40 -10.27 -7.52 5.01
N GLY A 41 -11.35 -7.46 4.24
CA GLY A 41 -11.41 -8.08 2.91
C GLY A 41 -10.35 -7.53 1.95
N ILE A 42 -10.10 -6.21 1.99
CA ILE A 42 -9.05 -5.57 1.18
C ILE A 42 -7.66 -6.08 1.57
N PHE A 43 -7.38 -6.22 2.87
CA PHE A 43 -6.09 -6.72 3.33
C PHE A 43 -5.81 -8.15 2.87
N ALA A 44 -6.79 -9.05 3.01
CA ALA A 44 -6.65 -10.45 2.62
C ALA A 44 -6.44 -10.61 1.11
N ASP A 45 -7.22 -9.89 0.29
CA ASP A 45 -7.17 -9.97 -1.16
C ASP A 45 -5.86 -9.43 -1.74
N GLN A 46 -5.33 -8.33 -1.18
CA GLN A 46 -4.11 -7.71 -1.71
C GLN A 46 -2.83 -8.47 -1.32
N LEU A 47 -2.76 -9.02 -0.11
CA LEU A 47 -1.57 -9.72 0.39
C LEU A 47 -1.48 -11.18 -0.08
N GLY A 48 -2.63 -11.84 -0.33
CA GLY A 48 -2.66 -13.23 -0.79
C GLY A 48 -2.16 -13.42 -2.23
N ARG A 49 -2.37 -12.44 -3.11
CA ARG A 49 -1.99 -12.52 -4.54
C ARG A 49 -0.48 -12.34 -4.79
N THR A 50 0.25 -11.84 -3.81
CA THR A 50 1.55 -11.23 -4.06
C THR A 50 2.74 -12.21 -3.91
N MET A 51 2.71 -13.18 -2.98
CA MET A 51 3.89 -13.98 -2.62
C MET A 51 4.46 -14.92 -3.70
N ARG A 52 3.61 -15.53 -4.54
CA ARG A 52 4.06 -16.58 -5.47
C ARG A 52 4.82 -16.02 -6.69
N THR A 53 4.61 -14.75 -7.03
CA THR A 53 5.18 -14.06 -8.20
C THR A 53 6.54 -13.40 -7.92
N MET A 54 7.12 -13.55 -6.73
CA MET A 54 8.27 -12.71 -6.30
C MET A 54 9.65 -13.25 -6.69
N LEU A 55 9.86 -14.57 -6.58
CA LEU A 55 11.17 -15.19 -6.79
C LEU A 55 11.52 -15.34 -8.27
N ASP A 56 10.54 -15.69 -9.09
CA ASP A 56 10.75 -15.94 -10.52
C ASP A 56 11.08 -14.65 -11.30
N PHE A 57 10.48 -13.52 -10.92
CA PHE A 57 10.69 -12.23 -11.58
C PHE A 57 12.05 -11.60 -11.27
N ALA A 58 12.56 -11.74 -10.04
CA ALA A 58 13.84 -11.13 -9.64
C ALA A 58 15.04 -11.68 -10.43
N ALA A 59 15.05 -13.00 -10.68
CA ALA A 59 16.09 -13.65 -11.48
C ALA A 59 15.99 -13.24 -12.97
N SER A 60 14.76 -13.18 -13.51
CA SER A 60 14.49 -12.76 -14.88
C SER A 60 14.94 -11.32 -15.15
N PHE A 61 14.61 -10.39 -14.24
CA PHE A 61 15.02 -9.00 -14.33
C PHE A 61 16.54 -8.82 -14.36
N THR A 62 17.26 -9.49 -13.45
CA THR A 62 18.72 -9.36 -13.32
C THR A 62 19.44 -9.88 -14.57
N ASN A 63 18.90 -10.94 -15.18
CA ASN A 63 19.42 -11.46 -16.44
C ASN A 63 19.14 -10.52 -17.61
N SER A 64 17.93 -9.96 -17.68
CA SER A 64 17.51 -9.05 -18.75
C SER A 64 18.30 -7.74 -18.71
N SER A 65 18.36 -7.08 -17.55
CA SER A 65 19.16 -5.86 -17.35
C SER A 65 20.65 -6.04 -17.70
N ARG A 66 21.28 -7.14 -17.27
CA ARG A 66 22.68 -7.44 -17.63
C ARG A 66 22.89 -7.57 -19.14
N ARG A 67 21.92 -8.11 -19.88
CA ARG A 67 21.98 -8.18 -21.35
C ARG A 67 21.82 -6.79 -21.96
N LEU A 68 20.82 -6.03 -21.51
CA LEU A 68 20.52 -4.69 -21.99
C LEU A 68 21.70 -3.72 -21.85
N ARG A 69 22.51 -3.87 -20.80
CA ARG A 69 23.78 -3.12 -20.61
C ARG A 69 24.81 -3.36 -21.71
N ARG A 70 24.79 -4.52 -22.38
CA ARG A 70 25.77 -4.90 -23.41
C ARG A 70 25.32 -4.54 -24.82
N LEU A 71 24.08 -4.08 -25.00
CA LEU A 71 23.55 -3.71 -26.30
C LEU A 71 24.16 -2.39 -26.81
N ASP A 72 24.37 -2.32 -28.12
CA ASP A 72 24.77 -1.09 -28.78
C ASP A 72 23.57 -0.13 -28.86
N TYR A 73 23.60 0.90 -28.01
CA TYR A 73 22.54 1.91 -27.92
C TYR A 73 22.24 2.57 -29.27
N ALA A 74 23.27 2.87 -30.07
CA ALA A 74 23.10 3.58 -31.33
C ALA A 74 22.27 2.76 -32.33
N ARG A 75 22.42 1.43 -32.30
CA ARG A 75 21.70 0.51 -33.17
C ARG A 75 20.22 0.39 -32.82
N TYR A 76 19.89 0.40 -31.52
CA TYR A 76 18.55 0.08 -31.05
C TYR A 76 17.70 1.30 -30.67
N ARG A 77 18.26 2.52 -30.70
CA ARG A 77 17.59 3.76 -30.26
C ARG A 77 16.19 3.96 -30.85
N ASP A 78 15.99 3.63 -32.11
CA ASP A 78 14.71 3.84 -32.81
C ASP A 78 13.81 2.59 -32.79
N THR A 79 14.31 1.46 -32.26
CA THR A 79 13.52 0.24 -32.11
C THR A 79 12.43 0.46 -31.08
N LYS A 80 11.19 0.08 -31.41
CA LYS A 80 10.06 0.16 -30.48
C LYS A 80 10.18 -0.93 -29.43
N VAL A 81 10.07 -0.55 -28.17
CA VAL A 81 10.15 -1.45 -27.02
C VAL A 81 8.96 -1.25 -26.09
N GLN A 82 8.62 -2.30 -25.36
CA GLN A 82 7.49 -2.25 -24.44
C GLN A 82 7.81 -1.49 -23.14
N VAL A 83 6.92 -0.58 -22.75
CA VAL A 83 6.96 0.16 -21.48
C VAL A 83 5.63 0.01 -20.73
N PRO A 84 5.58 0.33 -19.43
CA PRO A 84 4.31 0.37 -18.70
C PRO A 84 3.29 1.25 -19.42
N GLN A 85 2.04 0.77 -19.50
CA GLN A 85 1.02 1.42 -20.32
C GLN A 85 0.79 2.88 -19.92
N GLY A 86 0.88 3.78 -20.90
CA GLY A 86 0.65 5.21 -20.68
C GLY A 86 1.81 5.93 -20.00
N LEU A 87 2.96 5.28 -19.81
CA LEU A 87 4.15 5.92 -19.26
C LEU A 87 4.62 7.05 -20.19
N LYS A 88 4.77 8.26 -19.65
CA LYS A 88 5.26 9.43 -20.41
C LYS A 88 6.71 9.81 -20.08
N THR A 89 7.21 9.36 -18.94
CA THR A 89 8.58 9.61 -18.49
C THR A 89 9.52 8.48 -18.92
N ASP A 90 10.84 8.69 -18.88
CA ASP A 90 11.80 7.60 -19.04
C ASP A 90 11.74 6.59 -17.88
N MET A 91 12.21 5.37 -18.14
CA MET A 91 12.17 4.25 -17.19
C MET A 91 12.99 4.51 -15.94
N LEU A 92 14.11 5.24 -16.06
CA LEU A 92 14.95 5.61 -14.91
C LEU A 92 14.22 6.58 -13.97
N SER A 93 13.57 7.60 -14.54
CA SER A 93 12.77 8.56 -13.76
C SER A 93 11.61 7.86 -13.06
N TYR A 94 10.94 6.94 -13.75
CA TYR A 94 9.85 6.17 -13.17
C TYR A 94 10.30 5.27 -12.03
N VAL A 95 11.38 4.49 -12.20
CA VAL A 95 11.86 3.59 -11.13
C VAL A 95 12.36 4.36 -9.91
N LYS A 96 12.91 5.58 -10.08
CA LYS A 96 13.26 6.47 -8.96
C LYS A 96 12.03 6.92 -8.17
N VAL A 97 10.94 7.27 -8.86
CA VAL A 97 9.67 7.62 -8.21
C VAL A 97 9.12 6.41 -7.43
N LEU A 98 9.15 5.22 -8.03
CA LEU A 98 8.79 3.98 -7.33
C LEU A 98 9.69 3.71 -6.12
N GLY A 99 11.00 3.98 -6.23
CA GLY A 99 11.96 3.82 -5.13
C GLY A 99 11.62 4.70 -3.94
N SER A 100 11.42 5.99 -4.16
CA SER A 100 11.04 6.95 -3.11
C SER A 100 9.68 6.61 -2.48
N ALA A 101 8.70 6.19 -3.29
CA ALA A 101 7.42 5.74 -2.79
C ALA A 101 7.53 4.45 -1.95
N THR A 102 8.43 3.53 -2.35
CA THR A 102 8.70 2.29 -1.63
C THR A 102 9.33 2.55 -0.25
N GLU A 103 10.22 3.54 -0.12
CA GLU A 103 10.77 3.94 1.19
C GLU A 103 9.67 4.33 2.18
N THR A 104 8.61 5.00 1.71
CA THR A 104 7.45 5.36 2.54
C THR A 104 6.73 4.10 3.04
N VAL A 105 6.59 3.11 2.15
CA VAL A 105 5.92 1.84 2.47
C VAL A 105 6.72 0.95 3.43
N THR A 106 8.05 1.01 3.42
CA THR A 106 8.86 0.26 4.40
C THR A 106 8.61 0.67 5.85
N LYS A 107 8.04 1.87 6.08
CA LYS A 107 7.74 2.40 7.41
C LYS A 107 6.35 2.00 7.91
N VAL A 108 5.46 1.51 7.04
CA VAL A 108 4.07 1.12 7.36
C VAL A 108 4.01 0.21 8.58
N ASP A 109 4.91 -0.77 8.64
CA ASP A 109 4.94 -1.74 9.74
C ASP A 109 5.18 -1.06 11.10
N ARG A 110 6.21 -0.22 11.20
CA ARG A 110 6.65 0.41 12.46
C ARG A 110 5.86 1.66 12.83
N GLU A 111 5.37 2.40 11.84
CA GLU A 111 4.72 3.70 12.06
C GLU A 111 3.19 3.62 12.01
N VAL A 112 2.60 2.53 11.50
CA VAL A 112 1.13 2.39 11.38
C VAL A 112 0.63 1.11 12.05
N ILE A 113 1.14 -0.06 11.66
CA ILE A 113 0.60 -1.36 12.11
C ILE A 113 0.96 -1.65 13.56
N GLU A 114 2.25 -1.60 13.92
CA GLU A 114 2.72 -1.87 15.30
C GLU A 114 2.08 -0.94 16.34
N PRO A 115 2.08 0.40 16.15
CA PRO A 115 1.48 1.32 17.11
C PRO A 115 -0.02 1.06 17.30
N LEU A 116 -0.74 0.82 16.21
CA LEU A 116 -2.18 0.55 16.25
C LEU A 116 -2.47 -0.77 16.98
N LEU A 117 -1.72 -1.83 16.67
CA LEU A 117 -1.86 -3.13 17.32
C LEU A 117 -1.59 -3.03 18.83
N ALA A 118 -0.52 -2.36 19.22
CA ALA A 118 -0.15 -2.16 20.62
C ALA A 118 -1.22 -1.36 21.38
N TRP A 119 -1.74 -0.30 20.76
CA TRP A 119 -2.79 0.52 21.34
C TRP A 119 -4.11 -0.24 21.49
N LEU A 120 -4.55 -0.99 20.47
CA LEU A 120 -5.76 -1.81 20.55
C LEU A 120 -5.64 -2.91 21.62
N ASN A 121 -4.49 -3.59 21.70
CA ASN A 121 -4.26 -4.61 22.72
C ASN A 121 -4.26 -4.03 24.14
N SER A 122 -3.70 -2.83 24.34
CA SER A 122 -3.76 -2.14 25.62
C SER A 122 -5.20 -1.82 26.02
N ASN A 123 -5.99 -1.28 25.09
CA ASN A 123 -7.39 -0.93 25.33
C ASN A 123 -8.30 -2.15 25.53
N LEU A 124 -7.99 -3.29 24.90
CA LEU A 124 -8.66 -4.57 25.18
C LEU A 124 -8.35 -5.08 26.59
N GLY A 125 -7.10 -4.93 27.05
CA GLY A 125 -6.69 -5.32 28.40
C GLY A 125 -7.23 -4.40 29.50
N ARG A 126 -7.52 -3.13 29.15
CA ARG A 126 -8.02 -2.10 30.07
C ARG A 126 -9.24 -1.40 29.48
N PRO A 127 -10.43 -2.04 29.53
CA PRO A 127 -11.65 -1.47 28.96
C PRO A 127 -12.10 -0.17 29.67
N GLU A 128 -11.62 0.09 30.88
CA GLU A 128 -11.77 1.37 31.59
C GLU A 128 -11.24 2.56 30.75
N ASP A 129 -10.15 2.34 30.01
CA ASP A 129 -9.48 3.38 29.20
C ASP A 129 -10.32 3.75 27.96
N LEU A 130 -11.08 2.80 27.40
CA LEU A 130 -12.01 3.04 26.28
C LEU A 130 -13.12 4.04 26.64
N ARG A 131 -13.49 4.10 27.91
CA ARG A 131 -14.52 4.99 28.45
C ARG A 131 -14.00 6.38 28.79
N SER A 132 -12.72 6.45 29.15
CA SER A 132 -12.08 7.66 29.65
C SER A 132 -12.15 8.82 28.65
N LEU A 133 -12.76 9.94 29.05
CA LEU A 133 -12.88 11.16 28.23
C LEU A 133 -11.55 11.91 28.05
N THR A 134 -10.53 11.58 28.85
CA THR A 134 -9.24 12.29 28.94
C THR A 134 -8.01 11.41 28.68
N GLY A 135 -8.12 10.08 28.71
CA GLY A 135 -6.99 9.16 28.53
C GLY A 135 -6.88 8.63 27.11
N GLY A 136 -5.67 8.63 26.53
CA GLY A 136 -5.29 7.72 25.43
C GLY A 136 -5.98 7.93 24.07
N ILE A 137 -6.53 9.11 23.80
CA ILE A 137 -7.31 9.39 22.59
C ILE A 137 -6.48 9.19 21.31
N SER A 138 -5.17 9.39 21.35
CA SER A 138 -4.29 9.23 20.20
C SER A 138 -3.44 7.96 20.29
N VAL A 139 -3.31 7.25 19.17
CA VAL A 139 -2.40 6.10 19.07
C VAL A 139 -0.94 6.60 19.15
N ALA A 140 -0.27 6.34 20.27
CA ALA A 140 1.10 6.80 20.49
C ALA A 140 2.07 6.19 19.47
N GLY A 141 2.82 7.05 18.77
CA GLY A 141 3.78 6.62 17.73
C GLY A 141 3.15 6.33 16.37
N PHE A 142 1.84 6.43 16.24
CA PHE A 142 1.13 6.29 14.97
C PHE A 142 1.39 7.51 14.08
N LYS A 143 1.81 7.27 12.84
CA LYS A 143 1.98 8.31 11.83
C LYS A 143 1.24 7.91 10.56
N PRO A 144 0.16 8.62 10.20
CA PRO A 144 -0.57 8.31 8.98
C PRO A 144 0.30 8.57 7.75
N ILE A 145 0.21 7.66 6.79
CA ILE A 145 0.85 7.81 5.49
C ILE A 145 -0.10 8.56 4.56
N ASN A 146 0.40 9.60 3.90
CA ASN A 146 -0.37 10.31 2.89
C ASN A 146 -0.35 9.54 1.56
N SER A 147 -1.15 8.47 1.48
CA SER A 147 -1.22 7.61 0.31
C SER A 147 -1.61 8.37 -0.96
N GLU A 148 -2.51 9.37 -0.85
CA GLU A 148 -2.93 10.21 -1.98
C GLU A 148 -1.77 11.01 -2.57
N ALA A 149 -0.92 11.62 -1.74
CA ALA A 149 0.25 12.35 -2.22
C ALA A 149 1.28 11.44 -2.90
N VAL A 150 1.49 10.23 -2.35
CA VAL A 150 2.38 9.24 -2.95
C VAL A 150 1.84 8.78 -4.31
N LEU A 151 0.57 8.40 -4.38
CA LEU A 151 -0.08 7.98 -5.62
C LEU A 151 -0.05 9.08 -6.68
N LYS A 152 -0.34 10.32 -6.30
CA LYS A 152 -0.27 11.47 -7.21
C LYS A 152 1.12 11.66 -7.82
N THR A 153 2.18 11.38 -7.05
CA THR A 153 3.56 11.47 -7.53
C THR A 153 3.86 10.38 -8.55
N ILE A 154 3.32 9.16 -8.35
CA ILE A 154 3.44 8.04 -9.29
C ILE A 154 2.63 8.30 -10.55
N ASP A 155 1.37 8.74 -10.40
CA ASP A 155 0.46 9.02 -11.51
C ASP A 155 0.97 10.17 -12.39
N ALA A 156 1.78 11.06 -11.83
CA ALA A 156 2.47 12.10 -12.60
C ALA A 156 3.46 11.53 -13.63
N CYS A 157 3.90 10.28 -13.53
CA CYS A 157 4.70 9.59 -14.55
C CYS A 157 3.88 9.09 -15.75
N PHE A 158 2.55 9.11 -15.67
CA PHE A 158 1.65 8.60 -16.69
C PHE A 158 0.89 9.73 -17.40
N SER A 159 0.43 9.42 -18.61
CA SER A 159 -0.41 10.31 -19.41
C SER A 159 -1.86 10.25 -18.92
N THR A 160 -2.46 11.42 -18.70
CA THR A 160 -3.86 11.57 -18.27
C THR A 160 -4.85 11.50 -19.42
N ASP A 161 -4.35 11.57 -20.66
CA ASP A 161 -5.12 11.92 -21.85
C ASP A 161 -5.70 10.68 -22.55
N GLY A 162 -5.70 9.53 -21.87
CA GLY A 162 -6.18 8.25 -22.42
C GLY A 162 -5.24 7.60 -23.45
N ARG A 163 -4.08 8.19 -23.77
CA ARG A 163 -3.05 7.55 -24.61
C ARG A 163 -2.40 6.39 -23.85
N GLN A 164 -2.76 5.17 -24.21
CA GLN A 164 -2.20 3.92 -23.68
C GLN A 164 -1.07 3.38 -24.57
N GLU A 165 -0.18 4.25 -25.05
CA GLU A 165 0.98 3.78 -25.80
C GLU A 165 1.82 2.90 -24.89
N ALA A 166 1.88 1.60 -25.23
CA ALA A 166 2.68 0.60 -24.54
C ALA A 166 4.02 0.38 -25.25
N MET A 167 4.20 0.96 -26.44
CA MET A 167 5.39 0.78 -27.29
C MET A 167 5.97 2.14 -27.62
N VAL A 168 7.19 2.41 -27.15
CA VAL A 168 7.91 3.67 -27.42
C VAL A 168 9.30 3.36 -27.99
N PRO A 169 9.94 4.29 -28.73
CA PRO A 169 11.33 4.10 -29.14
C PRO A 169 12.23 3.85 -27.93
N TYR A 170 13.19 2.94 -28.05
CA TYR A 170 14.12 2.59 -26.97
C TYR A 170 14.85 3.83 -26.44
N GLY A 171 15.22 4.77 -27.32
CA GLY A 171 15.87 6.03 -26.94
C GLY A 171 14.99 6.99 -26.15
N GLN A 172 13.67 6.81 -26.19
CA GLN A 172 12.71 7.52 -25.35
C GLN A 172 12.54 6.82 -24.00
N ALA A 173 12.50 5.49 -23.98
CA ALA A 173 12.41 4.70 -22.74
C ALA A 173 13.69 4.78 -21.90
N ILE A 174 14.85 4.77 -22.55
CA ILE A 174 16.20 4.78 -21.98
C ILE A 174 17.04 5.85 -22.69
N LYS A 175 17.53 6.84 -21.94
CA LYS A 175 18.22 7.99 -22.53
C LYS A 175 19.69 7.70 -22.85
N ARG A 176 20.33 6.81 -22.09
CA ARG A 176 21.72 6.37 -22.28
C ARG A 176 21.94 4.98 -21.68
N SER A 177 22.91 4.22 -22.20
CA SER A 177 23.21 2.87 -21.67
C SER A 177 23.55 2.85 -20.18
N ALA A 178 24.19 3.91 -19.67
CA ALA A 178 24.55 4.04 -18.25
C ALA A 178 23.33 4.13 -17.31
N ASP A 179 22.13 4.44 -17.83
CA ASP A 179 20.92 4.50 -17.01
C ASP A 179 20.55 3.11 -16.48
N TRP A 180 20.95 2.03 -17.15
CA TRP A 180 20.74 0.65 -16.67
C TRP A 180 21.45 0.35 -15.36
N ASP A 181 22.63 0.95 -15.13
CA ASP A 181 23.36 0.77 -13.87
C ASP A 181 22.56 1.35 -12.69
N GLU A 182 21.94 2.51 -12.91
CA GLU A 182 21.14 3.19 -11.91
C GLU A 182 19.77 2.53 -11.73
N ILE A 183 19.12 2.09 -12.83
CA ILE A 183 17.89 1.30 -12.77
C ILE A 183 18.10 0.05 -11.93
N ASP A 184 19.16 -0.71 -12.17
CA ASP A 184 19.42 -1.95 -11.43
C ASP A 184 19.68 -1.70 -9.95
N LYS A 185 20.38 -0.60 -9.61
CA LYS A 185 20.62 -0.21 -8.23
C LYS A 185 19.30 0.08 -7.52
N VAL A 186 18.46 0.97 -8.09
CA VAL A 186 17.17 1.35 -7.49
C VAL A 186 16.24 0.13 -7.41
N SER A 187 16.17 -0.68 -8.46
CA SER A 187 15.40 -1.94 -8.47
C SER A 187 15.87 -2.94 -7.41
N ALA A 188 17.18 -3.06 -7.16
CA ALA A 188 17.70 -3.91 -6.10
C ALA A 188 17.24 -3.44 -4.71
N ASP A 189 17.22 -2.12 -4.47
CA ASP A 189 16.73 -1.54 -3.22
C ASP A 189 15.22 -1.73 -3.07
N ILE A 190 14.42 -1.55 -4.12
CA ILE A 190 12.98 -1.83 -4.13
C ILE A 190 12.70 -3.32 -3.84
N ARG A 191 13.45 -4.24 -4.47
CA ARG A 191 13.31 -5.69 -4.19
C ARG A 191 13.65 -6.04 -2.75
N ARG A 192 14.68 -5.40 -2.18
CA ARG A 192 15.03 -5.59 -0.76
C ARG A 192 13.91 -5.09 0.15
N ALA A 193 13.34 -3.93 -0.18
CA ALA A 193 12.20 -3.37 0.53
C ALA A 193 10.98 -4.30 0.46
N PHE A 194 10.69 -4.91 -0.68
CA PHE A 194 9.62 -5.90 -0.80
C PHE A 194 10.05 -7.33 -0.42
N SER A 195 11.07 -7.54 0.40
CA SER A 195 11.55 -8.90 0.69
C SER A 195 10.43 -9.85 1.17
N PRO A 196 10.51 -11.17 0.85
CA PRO A 196 9.55 -12.15 1.34
C PRO A 196 9.41 -12.15 2.88
N ALA A 197 10.50 -11.83 3.58
CA ALA A 197 10.50 -11.71 5.04
C ALA A 197 9.65 -10.53 5.51
N LEU A 198 9.81 -9.33 4.92
CA LEU A 198 8.97 -8.18 5.25
C LEU A 198 7.50 -8.45 4.91
N HIS A 199 7.24 -9.05 3.75
CA HIS A 199 5.88 -9.39 3.35
C HIS A 199 5.20 -10.34 4.35
N LYS A 200 5.91 -11.40 4.77
CA LYS A 200 5.42 -12.32 5.80
C LYS A 200 5.18 -11.62 7.13
N ASN A 201 6.05 -10.69 7.51
CA ASN A 201 5.92 -9.94 8.76
C ASN A 201 4.68 -9.02 8.73
N ILE A 202 4.50 -8.24 7.66
CA ILE A 202 3.31 -7.40 7.46
C ILE A 202 2.06 -8.28 7.45
N GLN A 203 2.07 -9.40 6.73
CA GLN A 203 0.94 -10.32 6.70
C GLN A 203 0.60 -10.90 8.08
N ALA A 204 1.60 -11.30 8.88
CA ALA A 204 1.39 -11.83 10.22
C ALA A 204 0.78 -10.78 11.15
N LYS A 205 1.38 -9.59 11.22
CA LYS A 205 0.89 -8.49 12.06
C LYS A 205 -0.48 -7.99 11.65
N MET A 206 -0.82 -8.10 10.37
CA MET A 206 -2.16 -7.81 9.89
C MET A 206 -3.18 -8.87 10.30
N GLY A 207 -2.78 -10.15 10.32
CA GLY A 207 -3.58 -11.20 10.94
C GLY A 207 -3.81 -10.93 12.43
N ASP A 208 -2.77 -10.50 13.15
CA ASP A 208 -2.90 -10.12 14.56
C ASP A 208 -3.84 -8.92 14.74
N LEU A 209 -3.69 -7.88 13.91
CA LEU A 209 -4.56 -6.70 13.92
C LEU A 209 -6.01 -7.07 13.65
N GLN A 210 -6.25 -7.99 12.70
CA GLN A 210 -7.55 -8.54 12.41
C GLN A 210 -8.15 -9.23 13.64
N VAL A 211 -7.42 -10.17 14.25
CA VAL A 211 -7.89 -10.92 15.43
C VAL A 211 -8.18 -9.98 16.60
N THR A 212 -7.35 -8.96 16.81
CA THR A 212 -7.53 -7.94 17.84
C THR A 212 -8.79 -7.11 17.59
N LEU A 213 -9.02 -6.66 16.35
CA LEU A 213 -10.24 -5.92 15.98
C LEU A 213 -11.50 -6.79 16.12
N ASP A 214 -11.46 -8.05 15.68
CA ASP A 214 -12.57 -9.01 15.85
C ASP A 214 -12.88 -9.26 17.32
N THR A 215 -11.84 -9.39 18.15
CA THR A 215 -11.99 -9.53 19.60
C THR A 215 -12.65 -8.29 20.20
N LEU A 216 -12.23 -7.09 19.78
CA LEU A 216 -12.85 -5.83 20.22
C LEU A 216 -14.32 -5.78 19.83
N ILE A 217 -14.66 -6.11 18.59
CA ILE A 217 -16.05 -6.19 18.11
C ILE A 217 -16.88 -7.14 18.98
N ILE A 218 -16.38 -8.37 19.22
CA ILE A 218 -17.10 -9.36 20.02
C ILE A 218 -17.33 -8.86 21.44
N ARG A 219 -16.34 -8.18 22.05
CA ARG A 219 -16.44 -7.62 23.40
C ARG A 219 -17.41 -6.45 23.47
N LEU A 220 -17.40 -5.56 22.47
CA LEU A 220 -18.35 -4.44 22.36
C LEU A 220 -19.81 -4.93 22.28
N THR A 221 -20.05 -6.00 21.53
CA THR A 221 -21.40 -6.55 21.35
C THR A 221 -21.86 -7.38 22.55
N LYS A 222 -20.97 -8.21 23.13
CA LYS A 222 -21.34 -9.14 24.22
C LYS A 222 -21.31 -8.50 25.61
N ASP A 223 -20.48 -7.48 25.83
CA ASP A 223 -20.32 -6.80 27.12
C ASP A 223 -20.22 -5.27 26.94
N PRO A 224 -21.30 -4.63 26.43
CA PRO A 224 -21.33 -3.19 26.22
C PRO A 224 -21.16 -2.42 27.54
N ALA A 225 -21.64 -2.99 28.64
CA ALA A 225 -21.55 -2.43 29.98
C ALA A 225 -20.13 -2.39 30.55
N ARG A 226 -19.15 -3.02 29.90
CA ARG A 226 -17.72 -2.88 30.23
C ARG A 226 -16.90 -2.24 29.11
N TYR A 227 -17.22 -2.50 27.84
CA TYR A 227 -16.37 -2.09 26.71
C TYR A 227 -16.88 -0.87 25.93
N SER A 228 -18.05 -0.29 26.26
CA SER A 228 -18.60 0.86 25.51
C SER A 228 -17.58 2.01 25.43
N PRO A 229 -17.07 2.34 24.23
CA PRO A 229 -16.09 3.39 24.03
C PRO A 229 -16.81 4.73 23.95
N ASN A 230 -16.16 5.80 24.39
CA ASN A 230 -16.68 7.13 24.11
C ASN A 230 -16.54 7.46 22.60
N ALA A 231 -17.28 8.47 22.14
CA ALA A 231 -17.31 8.89 20.74
C ALA A 231 -15.92 9.21 20.16
N LYS A 232 -15.00 9.76 20.96
CA LYS A 232 -13.66 10.14 20.51
C LYS A 232 -12.78 8.91 20.28
N VAL A 233 -12.82 7.95 21.20
CA VAL A 233 -12.10 6.68 21.08
C VAL A 233 -12.65 5.86 19.91
N LEU A 234 -13.97 5.85 19.73
CA LEU A 234 -14.59 5.17 18.59
C LEU A 234 -14.13 5.76 17.25
N LYS A 235 -14.10 7.09 17.16
CA LYS A 235 -13.58 7.80 15.98
C LYS A 235 -12.11 7.47 15.73
N GLU A 236 -11.26 7.47 16.76
CA GLU A 236 -9.84 7.12 16.61
C GLU A 236 -9.64 5.68 16.10
N ILE A 237 -10.43 4.72 16.58
CA ILE A 237 -10.40 3.32 16.10
C ILE A 237 -10.72 3.29 14.60
N VAL A 238 -11.77 3.98 14.18
CA VAL A 238 -12.20 4.04 12.77
C VAL A 238 -11.15 4.71 11.90
N ASP A 239 -10.69 5.89 12.30
CA ASP A 239 -9.73 6.70 11.54
C ASP A 239 -8.37 5.98 11.42
N SER A 240 -7.89 5.36 12.50
CA SER A 240 -6.62 4.61 12.49
C SER A 240 -6.72 3.30 11.70
N ALA A 241 -7.84 2.59 11.80
CA ALA A 241 -8.08 1.38 10.99
C ALA A 241 -8.18 1.71 9.50
N TYR A 242 -8.82 2.83 9.16
CA TYR A 242 -8.88 3.34 7.78
C TYR A 242 -7.48 3.69 7.24
N GLN A 243 -6.68 4.40 8.03
CA GLN A 243 -5.33 4.79 7.63
C GLN A 243 -4.40 3.58 7.50
N ALA A 244 -4.57 2.55 8.33
CA ALA A 244 -3.89 1.26 8.14
C ALA A 244 -4.33 0.58 6.83
N ALA A 245 -5.62 0.68 6.47
CA ALA A 245 -6.16 0.19 5.19
C ALA A 245 -5.50 0.89 4.00
N GLU A 246 -5.47 2.22 4.01
CA GLU A 246 -4.83 3.05 2.97
C GLU A 246 -3.34 2.74 2.83
N ALA A 247 -2.64 2.51 3.94
CA ALA A 247 -1.22 2.22 3.95
C ALA A 247 -0.89 0.87 3.28
N ILE A 248 -1.74 -0.14 3.46
CA ILE A 248 -1.54 -1.47 2.85
C ILE A 248 -2.04 -1.50 1.42
N GLU A 249 -3.10 -0.78 1.11
CA GLU A 249 -3.50 -0.58 -0.28
C GLU A 249 -2.35 0.02 -1.09
N LEU A 250 -1.70 1.05 -0.53
CA LEU A 250 -0.52 1.66 -1.12
C LEU A 250 0.62 0.63 -1.30
N TYR A 251 0.87 -0.24 -0.31
CA TYR A 251 1.84 -1.34 -0.42
C TYR A 251 1.52 -2.26 -1.61
N GLY A 252 0.25 -2.68 -1.75
CA GLY A 252 -0.19 -3.56 -2.82
C GLY A 252 -0.10 -2.90 -4.20
N ILE A 253 -0.54 -1.65 -4.32
CA ILE A 253 -0.45 -0.86 -5.56
C ILE A 253 1.01 -0.70 -5.98
N LEU A 254 1.89 -0.27 -5.07
CA LEU A 254 3.31 -0.04 -5.39
C LEU A 254 4.00 -1.31 -5.86
N ARG A 255 3.68 -2.44 -5.22
CA ARG A 255 4.20 -3.73 -5.66
C ARG A 255 3.71 -4.11 -7.04
N HIS A 256 2.42 -3.93 -7.32
CA HIS A 256 1.87 -4.20 -8.64
C HIS A 256 2.54 -3.32 -9.72
N ARG A 257 2.69 -2.02 -9.45
CA ARG A 257 3.38 -1.07 -10.34
C ARG A 257 4.84 -1.45 -10.60
N TYR A 258 5.52 -1.95 -9.57
CA TYR A 258 6.89 -2.44 -9.72
C TYR A 258 6.95 -3.77 -10.51
N GLN A 259 5.96 -4.65 -10.38
CA GLN A 259 5.86 -5.86 -11.22
C GLN A 259 5.63 -5.51 -12.69
N GLU A 260 4.78 -4.53 -12.99
CA GLU A 260 4.59 -4.01 -14.36
C GLU A 260 5.91 -3.46 -14.94
N PHE A 261 6.68 -2.77 -14.11
CA PHE A 261 8.00 -2.28 -14.47
C PHE A 261 8.98 -3.43 -14.78
N GLU A 262 9.10 -4.42 -13.89
CA GLU A 262 9.99 -5.57 -14.10
C GLU A 262 9.61 -6.36 -15.35
N HIS A 263 8.31 -6.55 -15.60
CA HIS A 263 7.81 -7.19 -16.81
C HIS A 263 8.19 -6.41 -18.07
N SER A 264 8.09 -5.08 -18.04
CA SER A 264 8.50 -4.23 -19.16
C SER A 264 10.00 -4.36 -19.44
N VAL A 265 10.85 -4.38 -18.40
CA VAL A 265 12.30 -4.59 -18.56
C VAL A 265 12.63 -5.96 -19.18
N GLU A 266 11.95 -7.02 -18.74
CA GLU A 266 12.10 -8.34 -19.34
C GLU A 266 11.70 -8.34 -20.82
N GLN A 267 10.60 -7.68 -21.15
CA GLN A 267 10.10 -7.63 -22.52
C GLN A 267 11.01 -6.80 -23.43
N ILE A 268 11.58 -5.69 -22.96
CA ILE A 268 12.61 -4.94 -23.67
C ILE A 268 13.80 -5.87 -24.00
N GLY A 269 14.23 -6.70 -23.04
CA GLY A 269 15.26 -7.71 -23.27
C GLY A 269 14.92 -8.66 -24.42
N LYS A 270 13.68 -9.15 -24.47
CA LYS A 270 13.21 -10.05 -25.53
C LYS A 270 13.02 -9.37 -26.88
N ASP A 271 12.60 -8.12 -26.89
CA ASP A 271 12.34 -7.35 -28.11
C ASP A 271 13.63 -6.97 -28.83
N LEU A 272 14.71 -6.71 -28.08
CA LEU A 272 16.02 -6.31 -28.61
C LEU A 272 16.96 -7.49 -28.92
N ASP A 273 16.65 -8.70 -28.44
CA ASP A 273 17.37 -9.95 -28.73
C ASP A 273 16.99 -10.55 -30.13
N LYS A 274 16.03 -9.97 -30.85
CA LYS A 274 15.60 -10.38 -32.21
C LYS A 274 16.36 -9.63 -33.31
#